data_AF-B5JDZ0-F1
#
_entry.id   AF-B5JDZ0-F1
#
_cell.length_a   1.000
_cell.length_b   1.000
_cell.length_c   1.000
_cell.angle_alpha   90.00
_cell.angle_beta   90.00
_cell.angle_gamma   90.00
#
_symmetry.space_group_name_H-M   'P 1'
#
loop_
_entity.id
_entity.type
_entity.pdbx_description
1 polymer ?
#
loop_
_entity_poly.entity_id
_entity_poly.type
_entity_poly.pdbx_seq_one_letter_code
_entity_poly.pdbx_strand_id
1 'polypeptide(L)'
;MRTALALSLMVFYSGAQSFAEPKDTDHDGHDHPKKGHEDHDDHEHESHDDHDHSKYEKATLPQLLEIMEESVGELTSIASGKVSHDAEASIETLIDAAKALPSKSNGLEEKQILRVKSAIGSMQTIAMKLETALHQNNTAEAEKIAGQLGKLFELIKSQYPEAAHQDHDGHGHDH
;
A
#
# COMPACT_ATOMS: atom_id res chain seq x y z
N MET A 1 39.06 -46.86 -0.28
CA MET A 1 38.06 -46.04 -1.01
C MET A 1 38.39 -44.59 -0.63
N ARG A 2 39.14 -43.81 -1.45
CA ARG A 2 38.71 -43.01 -2.61
C ARG A 2 37.44 -42.20 -2.28
N THR A 3 37.32 -40.88 -2.36
CA THR A 3 38.17 -39.73 -2.74
C THR A 3 37.31 -38.50 -2.41
N ALA A 4 37.85 -37.48 -1.74
CA ALA A 4 37.14 -36.21 -1.53
C ALA A 4 37.21 -35.37 -2.81
N LEU A 5 36.06 -34.98 -3.37
CA LEU A 5 35.99 -33.99 -4.45
C LEU A 5 35.88 -32.59 -3.82
N ALA A 6 36.90 -31.78 -4.00
CA ALA A 6 36.85 -30.34 -3.85
C ALA A 6 36.39 -29.73 -5.18
N LEU A 7 35.37 -28.86 -5.15
CA LEU A 7 35.06 -27.98 -6.28
C LEU A 7 35.59 -26.58 -5.95
N SER A 8 36.66 -26.20 -6.64
CA SER A 8 37.18 -24.83 -6.66
C SER A 8 36.28 -23.94 -7.53
N LEU A 9 35.79 -22.84 -6.96
CA LEU A 9 35.14 -21.78 -7.70
C LEU A 9 36.19 -20.73 -8.10
N MET A 10 36.55 -20.69 -9.38
CA MET A 10 37.29 -19.56 -9.96
C MET A 10 36.32 -18.43 -10.23
N VAL A 11 36.56 -17.25 -9.66
CA VAL A 11 35.94 -16.00 -10.10
C VAL A 11 37.04 -15.11 -10.65
N PHE A 12 37.03 -14.93 -11.97
CA PHE A 12 37.70 -13.82 -12.66
C PHE A 12 36.63 -12.79 -13.00
N TYR A 13 36.80 -11.54 -12.55
CA TYR A 13 36.37 -10.41 -13.37
C TYR A 13 37.21 -9.18 -13.08
N SER A 14 37.70 -8.61 -14.18
CA SER A 14 38.58 -7.47 -14.29
C SER A 14 37.84 -6.14 -14.12
N GLY A 15 38.56 -5.14 -13.64
CA GLY A 15 38.49 -3.79 -14.20
C GLY A 15 37.51 -2.82 -13.54
N ALA A 16 38.06 -1.91 -12.74
CA ALA A 16 37.96 -0.46 -12.98
C ALA A 16 38.82 0.29 -11.94
N GLN A 17 39.99 0.74 -12.37
CA GLN A 17 40.61 1.93 -11.78
C GLN A 17 39.85 3.15 -12.29
N SER A 18 39.48 4.07 -11.41
CA SER A 18 39.72 5.51 -11.63
C SER A 18 39.51 6.28 -10.34
N PHE A 19 40.55 7.04 -10.01
CA PHE A 19 40.65 8.03 -8.95
C PHE A 19 39.62 9.15 -9.18
N ALA A 20 39.01 9.63 -8.10
CA ALA A 20 38.27 10.89 -8.11
C ALA A 20 38.58 11.67 -6.83
N GLU A 21 39.46 12.66 -6.96
CA GLU A 21 39.66 13.81 -6.07
C GLU A 21 40.31 14.92 -6.94
N PRO A 22 40.26 16.19 -6.53
CA PRO A 22 39.10 17.09 -6.52
C PRO A 22 39.37 18.30 -7.45
N LYS A 23 38.34 19.04 -7.87
CA LYS A 23 38.54 20.40 -8.41
C LYS A 23 37.42 21.33 -7.98
N ASP A 24 37.79 22.24 -7.09
CA ASP A 24 37.19 23.54 -6.92
C ASP A 24 37.08 24.24 -8.29
N THR A 25 35.95 24.87 -8.55
CA THR A 25 35.84 25.92 -9.57
C THR A 25 34.89 26.97 -9.03
N ASP A 26 35.48 28.00 -8.42
CA ASP A 26 34.83 29.25 -8.09
C ASP A 26 34.61 30.12 -9.34
N HIS A 27 33.57 30.97 -9.26
CA HIS A 27 33.25 32.12 -10.13
C HIS A 27 32.76 31.76 -11.55
N ASP A 28 31.73 32.40 -12.13
CA ASP A 28 31.42 33.83 -12.11
C ASP A 28 29.92 34.01 -12.47
N GLY A 29 29.35 35.16 -12.11
CA GLY A 29 27.93 35.45 -12.26
C GLY A 29 27.47 35.59 -13.71
N HIS A 30 26.17 35.36 -13.93
CA HIS A 30 25.43 36.09 -14.95
C HIS A 30 23.99 36.33 -14.48
N ASP A 31 23.78 37.58 -14.09
CA ASP A 31 22.53 38.29 -14.02
C ASP A 31 21.80 38.18 -15.37
N HIS A 32 20.55 37.72 -15.38
CA HIS A 32 19.65 37.88 -16.53
C HIS A 32 18.31 38.46 -16.05
N PRO A 33 17.90 39.64 -16.53
CA PRO A 33 16.67 40.29 -16.14
C PRO A 33 15.42 39.71 -16.84
N LYS A 34 14.30 39.87 -16.12
CA LYS A 34 12.89 39.52 -16.40
C LYS A 34 12.40 39.67 -17.85
N LYS A 35 11.53 38.74 -18.30
CA LYS A 35 10.28 39.09 -19.01
C LYS A 35 9.33 37.90 -19.23
N GLY A 36 8.07 38.09 -18.86
CA GLY A 36 6.89 37.68 -19.61
C GLY A 36 6.51 36.19 -19.61
N HIS A 37 5.48 35.85 -18.84
CA HIS A 37 4.41 35.00 -19.37
C HIS A 37 3.08 35.51 -18.79
N GLU A 38 2.43 36.37 -19.58
CA GLU A 38 0.98 36.52 -19.53
C GLU A 38 0.37 35.32 -20.27
N ASP A 39 -0.86 34.99 -19.86
CA ASP A 39 -1.83 34.11 -20.51
C ASP A 39 -1.49 32.62 -20.56
N HIS A 40 -1.97 31.89 -19.56
CA HIS A 40 -2.63 30.61 -19.81
C HIS A 40 -3.96 30.61 -19.05
N ASP A 41 -5.04 30.67 -19.84
CA ASP A 41 -6.39 30.27 -19.45
C ASP A 41 -6.33 28.85 -18.89
N ASP A 42 -6.22 28.73 -17.57
CA ASP A 42 -6.41 27.45 -16.89
C ASP A 42 -7.92 27.22 -16.83
N HIS A 43 -8.38 26.60 -17.92
CA HIS A 43 -9.65 25.95 -18.07
C HIS A 43 -10.09 25.23 -16.79
N GLU A 44 -11.35 25.48 -16.45
CA GLU A 44 -12.14 24.71 -15.51
C GLU A 44 -11.92 23.20 -15.72
N HIS A 45 -11.17 22.59 -14.80
CA HIS A 45 -11.26 21.16 -14.59
C HIS A 45 -12.14 20.94 -13.35
N GLU A 46 -13.45 21.06 -13.54
CA GLU A 46 -14.40 20.24 -12.79
C GLU A 46 -14.18 18.78 -13.22
N SER A 47 -13.11 18.16 -12.71
CA SER A 47 -13.10 16.73 -12.52
C SER A 47 -13.73 16.46 -11.16
N HIS A 48 -15.05 16.64 -11.06
CA HIS A 48 -15.83 15.81 -10.16
C HIS A 48 -15.82 14.41 -10.78
N ASP A 49 -14.72 13.71 -10.54
CA ASP A 49 -14.74 12.27 -10.58
C ASP A 49 -15.52 11.87 -9.33
N ASP A 50 -16.86 11.89 -9.46
CA ASP A 50 -17.78 11.27 -8.53
C ASP A 50 -17.56 9.75 -8.65
N HIS A 51 -16.38 9.29 -8.26
CA HIS A 51 -16.21 7.93 -7.81
C HIS A 51 -17.19 7.78 -6.66
N ASP A 52 -18.30 7.11 -6.95
CA ASP A 52 -19.35 6.79 -6.01
C ASP A 52 -18.80 5.84 -4.93
N HIS A 53 -18.01 6.41 -4.01
CA HIS A 53 -17.47 5.74 -2.84
C HIS A 53 -18.59 5.38 -1.84
N SER A 54 -19.88 5.55 -2.21
CA SER A 54 -21.03 5.24 -1.35
C SER A 54 -21.25 3.74 -1.14
N LYS A 55 -20.61 2.87 -1.93
CA LYS A 55 -20.80 1.40 -1.82
C LYS A 55 -20.61 0.88 -0.39
N TYR A 56 -19.70 1.48 0.37
CA TYR A 56 -19.40 1.06 1.75
C TYR A 56 -19.83 2.07 2.81
N GLU A 57 -20.54 3.14 2.44
CA GLU A 57 -20.99 4.16 3.39
C GLU A 57 -21.96 3.58 4.43
N LYS A 58 -22.80 2.63 4.01
CA LYS A 58 -23.76 1.91 4.87
C LYS A 58 -23.15 0.73 5.62
N ALA A 59 -21.93 0.31 5.31
CA ALA A 59 -21.28 -0.80 6.00
C ALA A 59 -21.00 -0.42 7.47
N THR A 60 -21.17 -1.40 8.35
CA THR A 60 -20.77 -1.30 9.76
C THR A 60 -19.25 -1.45 9.89
N LEU A 61 -18.68 -1.04 11.03
CA LEU A 61 -17.25 -1.23 11.29
C LEU A 61 -16.79 -2.70 11.15
N PRO A 62 -17.49 -3.70 11.74
CA PRO A 62 -17.14 -5.10 11.55
C PRO A 62 -17.16 -5.53 10.07
N GLN A 63 -18.19 -5.13 9.32
CA GLN A 63 -18.29 -5.44 7.89
C GLN A 63 -17.15 -4.83 7.07
N LEU A 64 -16.75 -3.59 7.38
CA LEU A 64 -15.60 -2.96 6.71
C LEU A 64 -14.30 -3.72 7.00
N LEU A 65 -14.09 -4.14 8.25
CA LEU A 65 -12.92 -4.91 8.62
C LEU A 65 -12.91 -6.29 7.96
N GLU A 66 -14.06 -6.96 7.87
CA GLU A 66 -14.23 -8.24 7.15
C GLU A 66 -13.92 -8.09 5.65
N ILE A 67 -14.49 -7.08 4.97
CA ILE A 67 -14.22 -6.81 3.54
C ILE A 67 -12.73 -6.56 3.30
N MET A 68 -12.09 -5.80 4.19
CA MET A 68 -10.64 -5.56 4.11
C MET A 68 -9.84 -6.85 4.33
N GLU A 69 -10.24 -7.69 5.29
CA GLU A 69 -9.60 -8.98 5.57
C GLU A 69 -9.68 -9.92 4.36
N GLU A 70 -10.86 -10.04 3.77
CA GLU A 70 -11.10 -10.82 2.54
C GLU A 70 -10.24 -10.29 1.39
N SER A 71 -10.24 -8.98 1.15
CA SER A 71 -9.46 -8.35 0.06
C SER A 71 -7.96 -8.57 0.24
N VAL A 72 -7.44 -8.44 1.47
CA VAL A 72 -6.03 -8.74 1.77
C VAL A 72 -5.71 -10.22 1.57
N GLY A 73 -6.63 -11.12 1.96
CA GLY A 73 -6.50 -12.56 1.75
C GLY A 73 -6.48 -12.95 0.27
N GLU A 74 -7.34 -12.34 -0.54
CA GLU A 74 -7.37 -12.50 -1.99
C GLU A 74 -6.08 -12.01 -2.63
N LEU A 75 -5.63 -10.80 -2.29
CA LEU A 75 -4.39 -10.22 -2.81
C LEU A 75 -3.16 -11.06 -2.45
N THR A 76 -3.14 -11.64 -1.25
CA THR A 76 -2.10 -12.60 -0.85
C THR A 76 -2.15 -13.88 -1.67
N SER A 77 -3.35 -14.36 -1.99
CA SER A 77 -3.56 -15.55 -2.82
C SER A 77 -3.18 -15.32 -4.27
N ILE A 78 -3.48 -14.14 -4.83
CA ILE A 78 -3.06 -13.72 -6.17
C ILE A 78 -1.54 -13.55 -6.22
N ALA A 79 -0.95 -12.87 -5.23
CA ALA A 79 0.50 -12.67 -5.14
C ALA A 79 1.30 -13.98 -5.10
N SER A 80 0.72 -15.04 -4.51
CA SER A 80 1.32 -16.38 -4.48
C SER A 80 0.94 -17.27 -5.67
N GLY A 81 0.22 -16.73 -6.66
CA GLY A 81 -0.21 -17.45 -7.86
C GLY A 81 -1.24 -18.55 -7.61
N LYS A 82 -1.90 -18.56 -6.43
CA LYS A 82 -2.89 -19.59 -6.05
C LYS A 82 -4.25 -19.36 -6.68
N VAL A 83 -4.59 -18.11 -7.00
CA VAL A 83 -5.89 -17.71 -7.56
C VAL A 83 -5.65 -16.70 -8.68
N SER A 84 -6.37 -16.84 -9.79
CA SER A 84 -6.36 -15.89 -10.92
C SER A 84 -7.58 -14.97 -10.83
N HIS A 85 -7.73 -14.26 -9.70
CA HIS A 85 -8.73 -13.20 -9.56
C HIS A 85 -8.15 -11.86 -10.02
N ASP A 86 -9.04 -10.93 -10.32
CA ASP A 86 -8.68 -9.57 -10.71
C ASP A 86 -8.09 -8.80 -9.51
N ALA A 87 -6.78 -8.63 -9.52
CA ALA A 87 -6.06 -7.94 -8.45
C ALA A 87 -6.48 -6.46 -8.33
N GLU A 88 -6.84 -5.83 -9.45
CA GLU A 88 -7.23 -4.42 -9.49
C GLU A 88 -8.55 -4.24 -8.73
N ALA A 89 -9.52 -5.11 -8.98
CA ALA A 89 -10.81 -5.11 -8.27
C ALA A 89 -10.66 -5.36 -6.76
N SER A 90 -9.79 -6.28 -6.35
CA SER A 90 -9.51 -6.53 -4.92
C SER A 90 -8.77 -5.35 -4.27
N ILE A 91 -7.88 -4.66 -5.00
CA ILE A 91 -7.21 -3.44 -4.54
C ILE A 91 -8.21 -2.29 -4.37
N GLU A 92 -9.09 -2.06 -5.35
CA GLU A 92 -10.12 -1.04 -5.28
C GLU A 92 -11.03 -1.26 -4.08
N THR A 93 -11.51 -2.50 -3.90
CA THR A 93 -12.34 -2.91 -2.76
C THR A 93 -11.64 -2.65 -1.43
N LEU A 94 -10.36 -3.03 -1.31
CA LEU A 94 -9.56 -2.77 -0.12
C LEU A 94 -9.46 -1.27 0.19
N ILE A 95 -9.15 -0.46 -0.83
CA ILE A 95 -8.94 0.99 -0.68
C ILE A 95 -10.23 1.68 -0.28
N ASP A 96 -11.36 1.33 -0.89
CA ASP A 96 -12.64 1.94 -0.60
C ASP A 96 -13.16 1.57 0.79
N ALA A 97 -13.03 0.31 1.19
CA ALA A 97 -13.34 -0.12 2.55
C ALA A 97 -12.44 0.60 3.59
N ALA A 98 -11.14 0.72 3.29
CA ALA A 98 -10.19 1.45 4.12
C ALA A 98 -10.56 2.94 4.26
N LYS A 99 -10.96 3.60 3.17
CA LYS A 99 -11.39 5.01 3.16
C LYS A 99 -12.68 5.23 3.97
N ALA A 100 -13.55 4.22 4.07
CA ALA A 100 -14.78 4.30 4.87
C ALA A 100 -14.52 4.19 6.39
N LEU A 101 -13.42 3.56 6.83
CA LEU A 101 -13.13 3.33 8.25
C LEU A 101 -13.11 4.59 9.13
N PRO A 102 -12.48 5.72 8.76
CA PRO A 102 -12.43 6.90 9.61
C PRO A 102 -13.83 7.45 9.96
N SER A 103 -14.83 7.25 9.10
CA SER A 103 -16.22 7.64 9.40
C SER A 103 -16.86 6.78 10.51
N LYS A 104 -16.29 5.61 10.79
CA LYS A 104 -16.74 4.67 11.82
C LYS A 104 -15.91 4.77 13.11
N SER A 105 -15.15 5.86 13.28
CA SER A 105 -14.25 6.09 14.42
C SER A 105 -14.96 6.48 15.73
N ASN A 106 -16.25 6.20 15.86
CA ASN A 106 -16.99 6.43 17.10
C ASN A 106 -16.33 5.64 18.23
N GLY A 107 -15.84 6.34 19.27
CA GLY A 107 -15.13 5.72 20.39
C GLY A 107 -13.60 5.71 20.29
N LEU A 108 -13.02 6.17 19.18
CA LEU A 108 -11.56 6.33 19.06
C LEU A 108 -11.09 7.71 19.55
N GLU A 109 -9.93 7.74 20.19
CA GLU A 109 -9.20 8.98 20.45
C GLU A 109 -8.64 9.58 19.14
N GLU A 110 -8.46 10.89 19.08
CA GLU A 110 -7.89 11.60 17.93
C GLU A 110 -6.55 10.99 17.46
N LYS A 111 -5.69 10.59 18.41
CA LYS A 111 -4.42 9.93 18.10
C LYS A 111 -4.61 8.58 17.40
N GLN A 112 -5.63 7.82 17.76
CA GLN A 112 -5.96 6.56 17.09
C GLN A 112 -6.51 6.81 15.69
N ILE A 113 -7.38 7.81 15.53
CA ILE A 113 -7.91 8.23 14.22
C ILE A 113 -6.77 8.63 13.27
N LEU A 114 -5.80 9.41 13.75
CA LEU A 114 -4.63 9.80 12.96
C LEU A 114 -3.77 8.60 12.56
N ARG A 115 -3.57 7.63 13.45
CA ARG A 115 -2.87 6.37 13.12
C ARG A 115 -3.62 5.57 12.07
N VAL A 116 -4.94 5.44 12.19
CA VAL A 116 -5.79 4.77 11.20
C VAL A 116 -5.66 5.47 9.84
N LYS A 117 -5.82 6.79 9.77
CA LYS A 117 -5.65 7.56 8.52
C LYS A 117 -4.27 7.39 7.90
N SER A 118 -3.22 7.41 8.70
CA SER A 118 -1.84 7.20 8.23
C SER A 118 -1.62 5.77 7.72
N ALA A 119 -2.19 4.77 8.39
CA ALA A 119 -2.14 3.37 7.95
C ALA A 119 -2.90 3.18 6.62
N ILE A 120 -4.06 3.81 6.46
CA ILE A 120 -4.85 3.80 5.21
C ILE A 120 -4.04 4.41 4.05
N GLY A 121 -3.41 5.57 4.23
CA GLY A 121 -2.56 6.18 3.20
C GLY A 121 -1.36 5.30 2.83
N SER A 122 -0.78 4.60 3.81
CA SER A 122 0.29 3.63 3.58
C SER A 122 -0.23 2.40 2.82
N MET A 123 -1.43 1.94 3.14
CA MET A 123 -2.09 0.79 2.50
C MET A 123 -2.36 1.07 1.03
N GLN A 124 -2.85 2.26 0.66
CA GLN A 124 -3.01 2.69 -0.73
C GLN A 124 -1.69 2.65 -1.51
N THR A 125 -0.63 3.21 -0.92
CA THR A 125 0.71 3.22 -1.54
C THR A 125 1.24 1.80 -1.77
N ILE A 126 1.04 0.91 -0.80
CA ILE A 126 1.50 -0.48 -0.88
C ILE A 126 0.65 -1.29 -1.86
N ALA A 127 -0.66 -1.04 -1.94
CA ALA A 127 -1.55 -1.69 -2.90
C ALA A 127 -1.16 -1.36 -4.35
N MET A 128 -0.88 -0.09 -4.67
CA MET A 128 -0.37 0.29 -6.01
C MET A 128 0.98 -0.37 -6.35
N LYS A 129 1.86 -0.55 -5.35
CA LYS A 129 3.12 -1.28 -5.54
C LYS A 129 2.88 -2.77 -5.80
N LEU A 130 1.87 -3.36 -5.14
CA LEU A 130 1.49 -4.75 -5.36
C LEU A 130 1.02 -4.93 -6.80
N GLU A 131 0.12 -4.07 -7.26
CA GLU A 131 -0.37 -4.05 -8.65
C GLU A 131 0.79 -3.98 -9.64
N THR A 132 1.74 -3.07 -9.42
CA THR A 132 2.94 -2.93 -10.25
C THR A 132 3.77 -4.22 -10.27
N ALA A 133 3.99 -4.85 -9.11
CA ALA A 133 4.75 -6.10 -9.01
C ALA A 133 4.05 -7.26 -9.71
N LEU A 134 2.71 -7.34 -9.62
CA LEU A 134 1.89 -8.32 -10.32
C LEU A 134 1.95 -8.13 -11.84
N HIS A 135 1.84 -6.89 -12.34
CA HIS A 135 2.00 -6.59 -13.76
C HIS A 135 3.40 -6.93 -14.30
N GLN A 136 4.42 -6.81 -13.46
CA GLN A 136 5.79 -7.21 -13.78
C GLN A 136 6.03 -8.73 -13.67
N ASN A 137 5.02 -9.51 -13.30
CA ASN A 137 5.13 -10.95 -12.99
C ASN A 137 6.23 -11.26 -11.94
N ASN A 138 6.49 -10.32 -11.03
CA ASN A 138 7.49 -10.47 -9.98
C ASN A 138 6.84 -11.02 -8.71
N THR A 139 6.56 -12.34 -8.72
CA THR A 139 5.87 -13.05 -7.63
C THR A 139 6.56 -12.87 -6.27
N ALA A 140 7.90 -12.89 -6.23
CA ALA A 140 8.64 -12.73 -4.98
C ALA A 140 8.44 -11.35 -4.34
N GLU A 141 8.42 -10.29 -5.14
CA GLU A 141 8.14 -8.94 -4.64
C GLU A 141 6.65 -8.77 -4.34
N ALA A 142 5.75 -9.34 -5.15
CA ALA A 142 4.31 -9.31 -4.90
C ALA A 142 3.96 -9.97 -3.55
N GLU A 143 4.50 -11.15 -3.24
CA GLU A 143 4.27 -11.82 -1.95
C GLU A 143 4.76 -10.99 -0.77
N LYS A 144 5.95 -10.37 -0.91
CA LYS A 144 6.51 -9.49 0.11
C LYS A 144 5.61 -8.27 0.35
N ILE A 145 5.11 -7.64 -0.71
CA ILE A 145 4.22 -6.48 -0.62
C ILE A 145 2.85 -6.87 -0.04
N ALA A 146 2.27 -8.00 -0.47
CA ALA A 146 1.03 -8.53 0.11
C ALA A 146 1.18 -8.81 1.62
N GLY A 147 2.33 -9.34 2.05
CA GLY A 147 2.65 -9.49 3.48
C GLY A 147 2.75 -8.15 4.24
N GLN A 148 3.12 -7.05 3.56
CA GLN A 148 3.09 -5.71 4.17
C GLN A 148 1.65 -5.20 4.30
N LEU A 149 0.77 -5.47 3.33
CA LEU A 149 -0.67 -5.14 3.43
C LEU A 149 -1.30 -5.84 4.64
N GLY A 150 -1.04 -7.14 4.82
CA GLY A 150 -1.52 -7.89 5.97
C GLY A 150 -1.09 -7.28 7.31
N LYS A 151 0.19 -6.88 7.44
CA LYS A 151 0.67 -6.22 8.67
C LYS A 151 -0.01 -4.87 8.93
N LEU A 152 -0.29 -4.09 7.89
CA LEU A 152 -1.01 -2.83 8.04
C LEU A 152 -2.48 -3.05 8.42
N PHE A 153 -3.12 -4.06 7.84
CA PHE A 153 -4.47 -4.44 8.21
C PHE A 153 -4.56 -4.83 9.69
N GLU A 154 -3.65 -5.67 10.19
CA GLU A 154 -3.57 -6.02 11.61
C GLU A 154 -3.38 -4.79 12.51
N LEU A 155 -2.54 -3.84 12.08
CA LEU A 155 -2.35 -2.58 12.80
C LEU A 155 -3.65 -1.76 12.87
N ILE A 156 -4.41 -1.70 11.77
CA ILE A 156 -5.72 -1.04 11.74
C ILE A 156 -6.71 -1.76 12.66
N LYS A 157 -6.84 -3.09 12.52
CA LYS A 157 -7.74 -3.94 13.33
C LYS A 157 -7.47 -3.78 14.83
N SER A 158 -6.19 -3.67 15.23
CA SER A 158 -5.80 -3.44 16.63
C SER A 158 -6.26 -2.10 17.22
N GLN A 159 -6.61 -1.12 16.39
CA GLN A 159 -7.19 0.14 16.87
C GLN A 159 -8.68 -0.02 17.23
N TYR A 160 -9.34 -1.10 16.80
CA TYR A 160 -10.76 -1.37 16.99
C TYR A 160 -11.02 -2.67 17.80
N PRO A 161 -10.60 -2.73 19.08
CA PRO A 161 -10.74 -3.96 19.88
C PRO A 161 -12.19 -4.38 20.14
N GLU A 162 -13.14 -3.43 20.15
CA GLU A 162 -14.57 -3.72 20.42
C GLU A 162 -15.29 -4.41 19.24
N ALA A 163 -14.78 -4.28 18.01
CA ALA A 163 -15.35 -4.94 16.84
C ALA A 163 -15.02 -6.45 16.77
N ALA A 164 -14.01 -6.91 17.53
CA ALA A 164 -13.57 -8.30 17.55
C ALA A 164 -14.44 -9.22 18.43
N HIS A 165 -15.42 -8.68 19.17
CA HIS A 165 -16.17 -9.40 20.20
C HIS A 165 -17.68 -9.52 19.93
N GLN A 166 -18.21 -9.08 18.78
CA GLN A 166 -19.65 -9.07 18.54
C GLN A 166 -20.27 -10.42 18.11
N ASP A 167 -19.48 -11.49 17.95
CA ASP A 167 -19.99 -12.82 17.57
C ASP A 167 -20.39 -13.73 18.74
N HIS A 168 -20.73 -13.20 19.93
CA HIS A 168 -21.01 -14.09 21.06
C HIS A 168 -22.11 -13.70 22.04
N ASP A 169 -23.02 -12.77 21.71
CA ASP A 169 -24.22 -12.52 22.51
C ASP A 169 -25.51 -12.69 21.68
N GLY A 170 -25.61 -13.85 21.03
CA GLY A 170 -26.86 -14.38 20.53
C GLY A 170 -27.50 -15.31 21.57
N HIS A 171 -28.70 -14.96 22.03
CA HIS A 171 -29.69 -15.83 22.68
C HIS A 171 -29.46 -16.20 24.17
N GLY A 172 -29.81 -15.26 25.06
CA GLY A 172 -30.47 -15.59 26.32
C GLY A 172 -31.98 -15.61 26.09
N HIS A 173 -32.56 -16.80 25.95
CA HIS A 173 -33.99 -17.05 26.13
C HIS A 173 -34.40 -16.55 27.52
N ASP A 174 -35.41 -15.68 27.60
CA ASP A 174 -36.21 -15.55 28.83
C ASP A 174 -37.62 -16.09 28.56
N HIS A 175 -38.02 -16.93 29.51
CA HIS A 175 -39.19 -17.81 29.59
C HIS A 175 -40.53 -17.08 29.68
#